data_AF-A0A7V9FP06-F1
#
_entry.id   AF-A0A7V9FP06-F1
#
_cell.length_a   1.000
_cell.length_b   1.000
_cell.length_c   1.000
_cell.angle_alpha   90.00
_cell.angle_beta   90.00
_cell.angle_gamma   90.00
#
_symmetry.space_group_name_H-M   'P 1'
#
loop_
_entity.id
_entity.type
_entity.pdbx_description
1 polymer ?
#
loop_
_entity_poly.entity_id
_entity_poly.type
_entity_poly.pdbx_seq_one_letter_code
_entity_poly.pdbx_strand_id
1 'polypeptide(L)' 'VGGSHGVEVEAMEGFAVLRACELAGVPAVEARIVSNAIDEPVRERWRFDDAFAALSELLPRLVAATR' A
#
# COMPACT_ATOMS: atom_id res chain seq x y z
N VAL A 1 -11.80 8.36 -8.81
CA VAL A 1 -10.80 7.94 -7.80
C VAL A 1 -9.46 8.16 -8.47
N GLY A 2 -8.57 8.92 -7.85
CA GLY A 2 -7.50 9.65 -8.56
C GLY A 2 -7.71 11.17 -8.51
N GLY A 3 -6.62 11.93 -8.54
CA GLY A 3 -6.61 13.40 -8.49
C GLY A 3 -6.27 13.99 -7.12
N SER A 4 -5.66 13.20 -6.23
CA SER A 4 -5.15 13.70 -4.96
C SER A 4 -3.99 14.69 -5.19
N HIS A 5 -3.99 15.83 -4.50
CA HIS A 5 -2.93 16.84 -4.59
C HIS A 5 -2.33 17.10 -3.20
N GLY A 6 -1.02 17.33 -3.13
CA GLY A 6 -0.32 17.65 -1.89
C GLY A 6 -0.16 16.47 -0.92
N VAL A 7 -0.33 15.23 -1.40
CA VAL A 7 -0.08 14.00 -0.64
C VAL A 7 1.04 13.20 -1.30
N GLU A 8 1.74 12.38 -0.52
CA GLU A 8 2.85 11.57 -1.02
C GLU A 8 2.39 10.22 -1.60
N VAL A 9 1.22 9.73 -1.17
CA VAL A 9 0.68 8.41 -1.55
C VAL A 9 -0.84 8.51 -1.74
N GLU A 10 -1.35 7.86 -2.79
CA GLU A 10 -2.78 7.64 -3.01
C GLU A 10 -3.08 6.14 -3.01
N ALA A 11 -4.21 5.74 -2.42
CA ALA A 11 -4.66 4.36 -2.38
C ALA A 11 -6.19 4.30 -2.22
N MET A 12 -6.78 3.15 -2.57
CA MET A 12 -8.24 3.04 -2.74
C MET A 12 -8.94 2.23 -1.63
N GLU A 13 -8.34 1.14 -1.15
CA GLU A 13 -9.03 0.17 -0.28
C GLU A 13 -8.60 0.22 1.20
N GLY A 14 -7.36 0.65 1.46
CA GLY A 14 -6.73 0.51 2.78
C GLY A 14 -7.52 1.10 3.94
N PHE A 15 -8.09 2.29 3.76
CA PHE A 15 -8.88 2.96 4.79
C PHE A 15 -10.09 2.13 5.22
N ALA A 16 -10.85 1.60 4.25
CA ALA A 16 -12.06 0.83 4.56
C ALA A 16 -11.74 -0.45 5.33
N VAL A 17 -10.63 -1.12 4.98
CA VAL A 17 -10.15 -2.32 5.68
C VAL A 17 -9.75 -1.98 7.12
N LEU A 18 -8.89 -0.97 7.32
CA LEU A 18 -8.44 -0.56 8.65
C LEU A 18 -9.61 -0.10 9.53
N ARG A 19 -10.57 0.63 8.95
CA ARG A 19 -11.79 1.06 9.66
C ARG A 19 -12.65 -0.13 10.09
N ALA A 20 -12.77 -1.15 9.25
CA ALA A 20 -13.50 -2.36 9.60
C ALA A 20 -12.81 -3.13 10.75
N CYS A 21 -11.48 -3.24 10.71
CA CYS A 21 -10.69 -3.84 11.78
C CYS A 21 -10.84 -3.09 13.11
N GLU A 22 -10.78 -1.76 13.08
CA GLU A 22 -11.01 -0.91 14.25
C GLU A 22 -12.40 -1.16 14.87
N LEU A 23 -13.46 -1.17 14.06
CA LEU A 23 -14.83 -1.44 14.51
C LEU A 23 -15.00 -2.84 15.08
N ALA A 24 -14.23 -3.82 14.58
CA ALA A 24 -14.24 -5.20 15.07
C ALA A 24 -13.30 -5.45 16.27
N GLY A 25 -12.54 -4.43 16.72
CA GLY A 25 -11.53 -4.60 17.77
C GLY A 25 -10.34 -5.48 17.35
N VAL A 26 -10.08 -5.59 16.05
CA VAL A 26 -8.99 -6.40 15.49
C VAL A 26 -7.78 -5.48 15.23
N PRO A 27 -6.60 -5.75 15.82
CA PRO A 27 -5.39 -5.01 15.48
C PRO A 27 -5.04 -5.18 14.00
N ALA A 28 -4.79 -4.08 13.31
CA ALA A 28 -4.44 -4.08 11.89
C ALA A 28 -3.38 -3.03 11.59
N VAL A 29 -2.51 -3.37 10.64
CA VAL A 29 -1.49 -2.48 10.08
C VAL A 29 -1.51 -2.62 8.57
N GLU A 30 -1.25 -1.52 7.88
CA GLU A 30 -1.13 -1.51 6.43
C GLU A 30 0.32 -1.23 6.01
N ALA A 31 0.82 -2.05 5.10
CA ALA A 31 2.10 -1.84 4.42
C ALA A 31 1.84 -1.62 2.93
N ARG A 32 2.49 -0.61 2.35
CA ARG A 32 2.33 -0.25 0.93
C ARG A 32 3.68 -0.22 0.24
N ILE A 33 3.72 -0.73 -1.00
CA ILE A 33 4.84 -0.56 -1.90
C ILE A 33 4.40 0.36 -3.02
N VAL A 34 5.06 1.51 -3.15
CA VAL A 34 4.73 2.53 -4.17
C VAL A 34 5.38 2.11 -5.49
N SER A 35 4.58 1.79 -6.50
CA SER A 35 5.05 1.38 -7.83
C SER A 35 5.31 2.54 -8.78
N ASN A 36 4.71 3.71 -8.52
CA ASN A 36 4.77 4.90 -9.37
C ASN A 36 4.36 6.14 -8.58
N ALA A 37 4.72 7.31 -9.11
CA ALA A 37 4.20 8.58 -8.62
C ALA A 37 2.69 8.72 -8.90
N ILE A 38 2.04 9.58 -8.11
CA ILE A 38 0.65 10.00 -8.35
C ILE A 38 0.56 10.65 -9.74
N ASP A 39 -0.52 10.37 -10.46
CA ASP A 39 -0.81 10.86 -11.80
C ASP A 39 0.26 10.53 -12.88
N GLU A 40 1.18 9.57 -12.67
CA GLU A 40 2.18 9.19 -13.68
C GLU A 40 1.48 8.64 -14.95
N PRO A 41 1.51 9.37 -16.08
CA PRO A 41 0.74 9.00 -17.26
C PRO A 41 1.41 7.91 -18.10
N VAL A 42 2.72 7.69 -17.93
CA VAL A 42 3.49 6.72 -18.72
C VAL A 42 3.53 5.38 -18.01
N ARG A 43 2.76 4.41 -18.53
CA ARG A 43 2.55 3.11 -17.91
C ARG A 43 3.83 2.27 -17.80
N GLU A 44 4.79 2.47 -18.69
CA GLU A 44 6.10 1.82 -18.70
C GLU A 44 6.99 2.27 -17.53
N ARG A 45 6.70 3.43 -16.92
CA ARG A 45 7.41 3.90 -15.72
C ARG A 45 6.85 3.27 -14.44
N TRP A 46 5.74 2.55 -14.52
CA TRP A 46 5.17 1.88 -13.36
C TRP A 46 5.93 0.58 -13.10
N ARG A 47 6.60 0.53 -11.97
CA ARG A 47 7.52 -0.55 -11.60
C ARG A 47 6.81 -1.65 -10.81
N PHE A 48 5.81 -2.26 -11.42
CA PHE A 48 5.02 -3.29 -10.73
C PHE A 48 5.81 -4.52 -10.35
N ASP A 49 6.64 -5.05 -11.26
CA ASP A 49 7.42 -6.26 -10.99
C ASP A 49 8.36 -6.05 -9.80
N ASP A 50 9.02 -4.89 -9.74
CA ASP A 50 9.87 -4.51 -8.61
C ASP A 50 9.05 -4.33 -7.32
N ALA A 51 7.86 -3.73 -7.42
CA ALA A 51 6.98 -3.55 -6.26
C ALA A 51 6.49 -4.89 -5.69
N PHE A 52 6.13 -5.84 -6.56
CA PHE A 52 5.73 -7.19 -6.14
C PHE A 52 6.89 -8.01 -5.58
N ALA A 53 8.10 -7.87 -6.15
CA ALA A 53 9.30 -8.48 -5.61
C ALA A 53 9.61 -7.95 -4.20
N ALA A 54 9.59 -6.63 -4.02
CA ALA A 54 9.79 -6.00 -2.71
C ALA A 54 8.70 -6.42 -1.70
N LEU A 55 7.44 -6.50 -2.11
CA LEU A 55 6.36 -6.99 -1.25
C LEU A 55 6.62 -8.43 -0.80
N SER A 56 7.02 -9.30 -1.72
CA SER A 56 7.29 -10.71 -1.45
C SER A 56 8.46 -10.89 -0.47
N GLU A 57 9.48 -10.03 -0.55
CA GLU A 57 10.62 -10.05 0.37
C GLU A 57 10.26 -9.50 1.76
N LEU A 58 9.54 -8.38 1.80
CA LEU A 58 9.32 -7.61 3.05
C LEU A 58 8.18 -8.15 3.90
N LEU A 59 7.11 -8.67 3.28
CA LEU A 59 5.91 -9.07 4.00
C LEU A 59 6.17 -10.15 5.07
N PRO A 60 6.95 -11.22 4.82
CA PRO A 60 7.27 -12.20 5.86
C PRO A 60 8.03 -11.59 7.05
N ARG A 61 8.90 -10.62 6.79
CA ARG A 61 9.70 -9.94 7.82
C ARG A 61 8.82 -9.04 8.69
N LEU A 62 7.89 -8.31 8.08
CA LEU A 62 6.90 -7.50 8.79
C LEU A 62 6.01 -8.36 9.69
N VAL A 63 5.47 -9.47 9.17
CA VAL A 63 4.64 -10.40 9.95
C VAL A 63 5.43 -11.00 11.12
N ALA A 64 6.70 -11.33 10.93
CA ALA A 64 7.54 -11.84 12.00
C ALA A 64 7.82 -10.80 13.09
N ALA A 65 7.96 -9.52 12.73
CA ALA A 65 8.21 -8.43 13.68
C ALA A 65 6.97 -8.02 14.50
N THR A 66 5.76 -8.42 14.06
CA THR A 66 4.49 -8.13 14.75
C THR A 66 3.97 -9.30 15.59
N ARG A 67 4.72 -10.40 15.67
CA ARG A 67 4.47 -11.52 16.59
C ARG A 67 5.19 -11.28 17.92
#